data_AF-A0A7S3XXE2-F1
#
_entry.id   AF-A0A7S3XXE2-F1
#
_cell.length_a   1.000
_cell.length_b   1.000
_cell.length_c   1.000
_cell.angle_alpha   90.00
_cell.angle_beta   90.00
_cell.angle_gamma   90.00
#
_symmetry.space_group_name_H-M   'P 1'
#
loop_
_entity.id
_entity.type
_entity.pdbx_description
1 polymer ?
#
loop_
_entity_poly.entity_id
_entity_poly.type
_entity_poly.pdbx_seq_one_letter_code
_entity_poly.pdbx_strand_id
1 'polypeptide(L)'
;MKETGFIEPAEEQEEEEEFDFLEKLKSGEYFVRKHGRMGKPKERILKISEDASILSWMPAKKIVPTTENDPRYSHTIANVTEVRAAHDIDRATPTLLGTAVLRRSLRPENAPLALSVIWPHRTLDLEFRTAEECQEVLYGLRELLAEVAGLES
;
A
#
# COMPACT_ATOMS: atom_id res chain seq x y z
N MET A 1 -1.93 -62.57 -16.92
CA MET A 1 -2.48 -61.20 -17.10
C MET A 1 -2.04 -60.40 -15.88
N LYS A 2 -1.27 -59.33 -16.06
CA LYS A 2 -0.83 -58.46 -14.96
C LYS A 2 -1.67 -57.20 -15.03
N GLU A 3 -2.48 -56.94 -14.01
CA GLU A 3 -3.22 -55.69 -13.86
C GLU A 3 -2.23 -54.57 -13.53
N THR A 4 -2.11 -53.59 -14.42
CA THR A 4 -1.36 -52.36 -14.19
C THR A 4 -2.28 -51.39 -13.47
N GLY A 5 -1.96 -51.12 -12.20
CA GLY A 5 -2.63 -50.12 -11.38
C GLY A 5 -2.54 -48.74 -12.02
N PHE A 6 -3.71 -48.12 -12.18
CA PHE A 6 -3.87 -46.73 -12.56
C PHE A 6 -3.52 -45.89 -11.34
N ILE A 7 -2.43 -45.12 -11.41
CA ILE A 7 -2.08 -44.14 -10.39
C ILE A 7 -2.77 -42.84 -10.81
N GLU A 8 -3.78 -42.42 -10.05
CA GLU A 8 -4.40 -41.11 -10.23
C GLU A 8 -3.37 -40.02 -9.90
N PRO A 9 -3.25 -38.95 -10.72
CA PRO A 9 -2.38 -37.84 -10.41
C PRO A 9 -2.91 -37.13 -9.16
N ALA A 10 -2.03 -36.93 -8.18
CA ALA A 10 -2.30 -36.09 -7.04
C ALA A 10 -2.66 -34.68 -7.54
N GLU A 11 -3.89 -34.25 -7.28
CA GLU A 11 -4.28 -32.86 -7.42
C GLU A 11 -3.41 -32.06 -6.45
N GLU A 12 -2.41 -31.36 -6.98
CA GLU A 12 -1.72 -30.29 -6.27
C GLU A 12 -2.78 -29.22 -6.00
N GLN A 13 -3.39 -29.28 -4.82
CA GLN A 13 -4.15 -28.17 -4.27
C GLN A 13 -3.13 -27.05 -4.07
N GLU A 14 -3.05 -26.14 -5.03
CA GLU A 14 -2.49 -24.81 -4.80
C GLU A 14 -3.29 -24.24 -3.62
N GLU A 15 -2.71 -24.29 -2.42
CA GLU A 15 -3.19 -23.52 -1.28
C GLU A 15 -3.21 -22.07 -1.76
N GLU A 16 -4.40 -21.55 -2.10
CA GLU A 16 -4.62 -20.14 -2.32
C GLU A 16 -4.14 -19.45 -1.03
N GLU A 17 -2.91 -18.90 -1.06
CA GLU A 17 -2.42 -18.04 0.00
C GLU A 17 -3.44 -16.92 0.13
N GLU A 18 -4.29 -17.03 1.14
CA GLU A 18 -5.34 -16.07 1.42
C GLU A 18 -4.68 -14.69 1.48
N PHE A 19 -5.09 -13.82 0.57
CA PHE A 19 -4.53 -12.48 0.40
C PHE A 19 -4.82 -11.65 1.65
N ASP A 20 -3.98 -11.80 2.67
CA ASP A 20 -4.21 -11.26 4.01
C ASP A 20 -3.77 -9.79 4.15
N PHE A 21 -3.94 -9.03 3.07
CA PHE A 21 -3.55 -7.62 3.01
C PHE A 21 -4.26 -6.78 4.09
N LEU A 22 -5.57 -6.99 4.28
CA LEU A 22 -6.35 -6.19 5.22
C LEU A 22 -5.96 -6.48 6.66
N GLU A 23 -5.75 -7.73 7.08
CA GLU A 23 -5.35 -8.00 8.47
C GLU A 23 -3.93 -7.51 8.73
N LYS A 24 -2.98 -7.70 7.80
CA LYS A 24 -1.64 -7.10 7.90
C LYS A 24 -1.68 -5.58 8.01
N LEU A 25 -2.60 -4.95 7.28
CA LEU A 25 -2.80 -3.49 7.35
C LEU A 25 -3.44 -3.09 8.68
N LYS A 26 -4.42 -3.83 9.22
CA LYS A 26 -5.01 -3.56 10.54
C LYS A 26 -4.01 -3.78 11.68
N SER A 27 -3.24 -4.87 11.61
CA SER A 27 -2.21 -5.23 12.59
C SER A 27 -1.03 -4.24 12.58
N GLY A 28 -0.79 -3.58 11.45
CA GLY A 28 0.26 -2.58 11.25
C GLY A 28 1.62 -3.20 10.95
N GLU A 29 1.63 -4.24 10.12
CA GLU A 29 2.86 -4.94 9.73
C GLU A 29 3.68 -4.21 8.67
N TYR A 30 3.07 -3.26 7.95
CA TYR A 30 3.78 -2.50 6.92
C TYR A 30 4.57 -1.33 7.53
N PHE A 31 5.88 -1.55 7.67
CA PHE A 31 6.85 -0.52 8.01
C PHE A 31 7.32 0.23 6.76
N VAL A 32 7.05 1.52 6.71
CA VAL A 32 7.29 2.35 5.52
C VAL A 32 8.12 3.58 5.84
N ARG A 33 8.82 4.11 4.84
CA ARG A 33 9.41 5.44 4.90
C ARG A 33 8.46 6.42 4.22
N LYS A 34 7.87 7.31 5.02
CA LYS A 34 7.05 8.40 4.50
C LYS A 34 7.94 9.53 3.98
N HIS A 35 7.79 9.82 2.70
CA HIS A 35 8.38 10.98 2.05
C HIS A 35 7.53 12.23 2.31
N GLY A 36 8.19 13.38 2.34
CA GLY A 36 7.56 14.66 2.69
C GLY A 36 8.07 15.80 1.81
N ARG A 37 7.35 16.92 1.86
CA ARG A 37 7.75 18.13 1.13
C ARG A 37 9.13 18.64 1.55
N MET A 38 9.44 18.51 2.84
CA MET A 38 10.68 19.01 3.44
C MET A 38 11.30 17.93 4.33
N GLY A 39 12.64 17.91 4.35
CA GLY A 39 13.42 17.04 5.23
C GLY A 39 13.58 15.61 4.73
N LYS A 40 14.21 14.78 5.57
CA LYS A 40 14.49 13.38 5.28
C LYS A 40 13.21 12.52 5.42
N PRO A 41 13.07 11.43 4.65
CA PRO A 41 11.99 10.47 4.83
C PRO A 41 11.95 9.93 6.26
N LYS A 42 10.76 9.71 6.80
CA LYS A 42 10.56 9.30 8.20
C LYS A 42 9.89 7.93 8.28
N GLU A 43 10.38 7.08 9.18
CA GLU A 43 9.81 5.75 9.44
C GLU A 43 8.39 5.85 10.02
N ARG A 44 7.47 5.09 9.45
CA ARG A 44 6.07 5.01 9.82
C ARG A 44 5.60 3.56 9.82
N ILE A 45 4.54 3.32 10.57
CA ILE A 45 3.72 2.11 10.51
C ILE A 45 2.45 2.50 9.76
N LEU A 46 2.17 1.83 8.65
CA LEU A 46 0.92 1.99 7.93
C LEU A 46 -0.15 1.12 8.59
N LYS A 47 -1.31 1.70 8.87
CA LYS A 47 -2.45 1.02 9.49
C LYS A 47 -3.76 1.43 8.87
N ILE A 48 -4.76 0.56 8.90
CA ILE A 48 -6.15 0.90 8.60
C ILE A 48 -7.02 0.66 9.84
N SER A 49 -8.10 1.43 9.98
CA SER A 49 -9.10 1.20 11.02
C SER A 49 -9.85 -0.13 10.80
N GLU A 50 -10.44 -0.67 11.88
CA GLU A 50 -11.17 -1.95 11.86
C GLU A 50 -12.29 -2.00 10.80
N ASP A 51 -12.96 -0.88 10.57
CA ASP A 51 -14.02 -0.71 9.58
C ASP A 51 -13.49 -0.40 8.16
N ALA A 52 -12.18 -0.49 7.94
CA ALA A 52 -11.50 -0.18 6.69
C ALA A 52 -11.73 1.24 6.14
N SER A 53 -12.14 2.20 6.99
CA SER A 53 -12.54 3.54 6.53
C SER A 53 -11.44 4.60 6.63
N ILE A 54 -10.45 4.41 7.51
CA ILE A 54 -9.39 5.37 7.83
C ILE A 54 -8.01 4.74 7.64
N LEU A 55 -7.21 5.30 6.73
CA LEU A 55 -5.79 4.96 6.56
C LEU A 55 -4.91 5.87 7.42
N SER A 56 -4.00 5.27 8.18
CA SER A 56 -3.13 5.91 9.16
C SER A 56 -1.65 5.60 8.92
N TRP A 57 -0.76 6.56 9.17
CA TRP A 57 0.70 6.43 9.08
C TRP A 57 1.35 6.93 10.38
N MET A 58 1.42 6.06 11.38
CA MET A 58 1.87 6.41 12.72
C MET A 58 3.40 6.42 12.82
N PRO A 59 4.02 7.29 13.65
CA PRO A 59 5.46 7.20 13.93
C PRO A 59 5.86 5.81 14.44
N ALA A 60 6.84 5.17 13.80
CA ALA A 60 7.31 3.83 14.20
C ALA A 60 7.92 3.80 15.62
N LYS A 61 8.42 4.95 16.10
CA LYS A 61 8.92 5.14 17.46
C LYS A 61 7.91 5.95 18.26
N LYS A 62 7.34 5.35 19.31
CA LYS A 62 6.36 5.94 20.24
C LYS A 62 6.98 7.08 21.05
N ILE A 63 7.21 8.23 20.43
CA ILE A 63 7.63 9.44 21.15
C ILE A 63 6.40 10.17 21.71
N VAL A 64 5.21 9.92 21.16
CA VAL A 64 3.94 10.49 21.62
C VAL A 64 2.84 9.44 21.44
N PRO A 65 1.91 9.25 22.39
CA PRO A 65 0.67 8.52 22.12
C PRO A 65 -0.05 9.25 20.97
N THR A 66 0.02 8.66 19.78
CA THR A 66 -0.71 9.15 18.62
C THR A 66 -2.03 8.40 18.64
N THR A 67 -3.13 9.13 18.70
CA THR A 67 -4.45 8.55 18.49
C THR A 67 -4.57 8.22 17.00
N GLU A 68 -5.18 7.08 16.67
CA GLU A 68 -5.36 6.63 15.29
C GLU A 68 -6.14 7.66 14.43
N ASN A 69 -6.88 8.56 15.07
CA ASN A 69 -7.68 9.61 14.42
C ASN A 69 -7.01 11.00 14.41
N ASP A 70 -5.71 11.12 14.68
CA ASP A 70 -5.02 12.40 14.51
C ASP A 70 -4.93 12.75 13.01
N PRO A 71 -5.53 13.86 12.54
CA PRO A 71 -5.57 14.21 11.11
C PRO A 71 -4.19 14.50 10.50
N ARG A 72 -3.14 14.64 11.34
CA ARG A 72 -1.74 14.72 10.87
C ARG A 72 -1.22 13.38 10.40
N TYR A 73 -1.79 12.29 10.92
CA TYR A 73 -1.36 10.92 10.73
C TYR A 73 -2.41 10.00 10.13
N SER A 74 -3.63 10.47 9.87
CA SER A 74 -4.65 9.65 9.24
C SER A 74 -5.54 10.44 8.28
N HIS A 75 -6.21 9.71 7.39
CA HIS A 75 -7.19 10.25 6.45
C HIS A 75 -8.16 9.16 6.00
N THR A 76 -9.41 9.55 5.72
CA THR A 76 -10.40 8.62 5.16
C THR A 76 -10.00 8.14 3.76
N ILE A 77 -10.27 6.86 3.51
CA ILE A 77 -10.04 6.18 2.22
C ILE A 77 -11.08 6.58 1.17
N ALA A 78 -12.32 6.89 1.57
CA ALA A 78 -13.41 7.24 0.65
C ALA A 78 -13.08 8.43 -0.27
N ASN A 79 -12.20 9.33 0.15
CA ASN A 79 -11.79 10.49 -0.64
C ASN A 79 -10.48 10.30 -1.43
N VAL A 80 -9.91 9.09 -1.46
CA VAL A 80 -8.72 8.80 -2.27
C VAL A 80 -9.14 8.79 -3.73
N THR A 81 -8.44 9.57 -4.55
CA THR A 81 -8.69 9.65 -5.99
C THR A 81 -7.87 8.63 -6.77
N GLU A 82 -6.71 8.22 -6.24
CA GLU A 82 -5.79 7.33 -6.94
C GLU A 82 -4.75 6.72 -5.99
N VAL A 83 -4.35 5.48 -6.29
CA VAL A 83 -3.11 4.87 -5.77
C VAL A 83 -2.20 4.57 -6.96
N ARG A 84 -1.02 5.19 -6.96
CA ARG A 84 -0.11 5.22 -8.11
C ARG A 84 1.25 4.62 -7.72
N ALA A 85 1.76 3.68 -8.51
CA ALA A 85 3.12 3.20 -8.31
C ALA A 85 4.13 4.26 -8.76
N ALA A 86 5.28 4.36 -8.09
CA ALA A 86 6.30 5.34 -8.48
C ALA A 86 6.94 5.02 -9.84
N HIS A 87 6.88 3.77 -10.30
CA HIS A 87 7.34 3.40 -11.64
C HIS A 87 6.28 3.63 -12.74
N ASP A 88 5.03 3.97 -12.37
CA ASP A 88 4.03 4.38 -13.33
C ASP A 88 4.36 5.79 -13.87
N ILE A 89 4.14 5.98 -15.18
CA ILE A 89 4.29 7.30 -15.80
C ILE A 89 3.13 8.20 -15.34
N ASP A 90 3.45 9.35 -14.76
CA ASP A 90 2.44 10.38 -14.47
C ASP A 90 1.90 10.94 -15.80
N ARG A 91 0.64 10.67 -16.11
CA ARG A 91 0.00 11.12 -17.36
C ARG A 91 -0.11 12.64 -17.45
N ALA A 92 -0.22 13.33 -16.32
CA ALA A 92 -0.30 14.79 -16.29
C ALA A 92 1.07 15.44 -16.49
N THR A 93 2.14 14.79 -16.03
CA THR A 93 3.53 15.20 -16.22
C THR A 93 4.37 13.99 -16.58
N PRO A 94 4.71 13.74 -17.87
CA PRO A 94 5.25 12.46 -18.35
C PRO A 94 6.65 12.17 -17.80
N THR A 95 6.69 11.75 -16.56
CA THR A 95 7.87 11.56 -15.73
C THR A 95 7.63 10.38 -14.80
N LEU A 96 8.70 9.69 -14.45
CA LEU A 96 8.70 8.67 -13.42
C LEU A 96 8.61 9.31 -12.03
N LEU A 97 8.35 8.46 -11.04
CA LEU A 97 8.22 8.79 -9.62
C LEU A 97 6.91 9.48 -9.24
N GLY A 98 5.92 9.55 -10.13
CA GLY A 98 4.50 9.82 -9.83
C GLY A 98 4.13 11.21 -9.29
N THR A 99 4.84 11.72 -8.28
CA THR A 99 4.59 12.99 -7.59
C THR A 99 5.85 13.86 -7.54
N ALA A 100 5.68 15.17 -7.32
CA ALA A 100 6.81 16.08 -7.13
C ALA A 100 7.62 15.77 -5.86
N VAL A 101 7.01 15.12 -4.86
CA VAL A 101 7.69 14.73 -3.62
C VAL A 101 8.68 13.60 -3.91
N LEU A 102 8.20 12.49 -4.46
CA LEU A 102 9.06 11.34 -4.77
C LEU A 102 10.14 11.69 -5.80
N ARG A 103 9.82 12.49 -6.83
CA ARG A 103 10.84 12.98 -7.79
C ARG A 103 12.02 13.71 -7.13
N ARG A 104 11.79 14.36 -5.99
CA ARG A 104 12.83 15.10 -5.25
C ARG A 104 13.56 14.22 -4.23
N SER A 105 12.85 13.31 -3.57
CA SER A 105 13.37 12.63 -2.37
C SER A 105 13.66 11.14 -2.55
N LEU A 106 13.14 10.49 -3.59
CA LEU A 106 13.41 9.09 -3.92
C LEU A 106 14.42 9.01 -5.05
N ARG A 107 15.36 8.07 -4.95
CA ARG A 107 16.26 7.78 -6.07
C ARG A 107 15.52 6.95 -7.12
N PRO A 108 15.72 7.17 -8.43
CA PRO A 108 14.98 6.46 -9.48
C PRO A 108 15.05 4.94 -9.39
N GLU A 109 16.19 4.38 -8.96
CA GLU A 109 16.36 2.93 -8.78
C GLU A 109 15.46 2.33 -7.68
N ASN A 110 14.96 3.15 -6.75
CA ASN A 110 14.03 2.73 -5.70
C ASN A 110 12.55 2.86 -6.15
N ALA A 111 12.26 3.24 -7.39
CA ALA A 111 10.88 3.36 -7.89
C ALA A 111 10.02 2.08 -7.70
N PRO A 112 10.55 0.85 -7.82
CA PRO A 112 9.77 -0.36 -7.53
C PRO A 112 9.33 -0.50 -6.06
N LEU A 113 9.98 0.23 -5.15
CA LEU A 113 9.70 0.17 -3.71
C LEU A 113 8.68 1.21 -3.26
N ALA A 114 8.14 2.03 -4.15
CA ALA A 114 7.38 3.21 -3.77
C ALA A 114 6.04 3.36 -4.49
N LEU A 115 5.09 3.93 -3.77
CA LEU A 115 3.79 4.33 -4.29
C LEU A 115 3.32 5.62 -3.61
N SER A 116 2.30 6.23 -4.21
CA SER A 116 1.61 7.39 -3.67
C SER A 116 0.12 7.12 -3.55
N VAL A 117 -0.44 7.40 -2.37
CA VAL A 117 -1.89 7.52 -2.17
C VAL A 117 -2.27 8.98 -2.33
N ILE A 118 -3.22 9.27 -3.22
CA ILE A 118 -3.53 10.63 -3.68
C ILE A 118 -4.96 10.99 -3.28
N TRP A 119 -5.11 12.13 -2.61
CA TRP A 119 -6.39 12.80 -2.35
C TRP A 119 -6.41 14.15 -3.11
N PRO A 120 -7.57 14.81 -3.25
CA PRO A 120 -7.66 16.09 -3.97
C PRO A 120 -6.70 17.19 -3.46
N HIS A 121 -6.36 17.15 -2.16
CA HIS A 121 -5.55 18.19 -1.52
C HIS A 121 -4.30 17.66 -0.80
N ARG A 122 -3.98 16.36 -0.92
CA ARG A 122 -2.79 15.79 -0.28
C ARG A 122 -2.28 14.54 -1.00
N THR A 123 -1.01 14.24 -0.81
CA THR A 123 -0.41 12.95 -1.16
C THR A 123 0.21 12.31 0.07
N LEU A 124 0.15 10.98 0.13
CA LEU A 124 0.94 10.15 1.03
C LEU A 124 1.91 9.35 0.16
N ASP A 125 3.16 9.80 0.17
CA ASP A 125 4.25 9.21 -0.61
C ASP A 125 5.05 8.24 0.28
N LEU A 126 5.08 6.96 -0.09
CA LEU A 126 5.61 5.86 0.72
C LEU A 126 6.70 5.10 -0.03
N GLU A 127 7.69 4.63 0.72
CA GLU A 127 8.72 3.68 0.28
C GLU A 127 8.72 2.49 1.25
N PHE A 128 8.61 1.28 0.71
CA PHE A 128 8.53 0.01 1.43
C PHE A 128 9.92 -0.63 1.56
N ARG A 129 10.01 -1.72 2.35
CA ARG A 129 11.29 -2.43 2.52
C ARG A 129 11.61 -3.28 1.30
N THR A 130 10.58 -3.86 0.68
CA THR A 130 10.72 -4.71 -0.50
C THR A 130 9.73 -4.32 -1.59
N ALA A 131 9.98 -4.77 -2.82
CA ALA A 131 9.09 -4.52 -3.95
C ALA A 131 7.78 -5.31 -3.81
N GLU A 132 7.86 -6.50 -3.23
CA GLU A 132 6.74 -7.38 -2.94
C GLU A 132 5.77 -6.72 -1.96
N GLU A 133 6.26 -6.15 -0.85
CA GLU A 133 5.43 -5.37 0.09
C GLU A 133 4.74 -4.18 -0.61
N CYS A 134 5.49 -3.46 -1.46
CA CYS A 134 4.93 -2.34 -2.21
C CYS A 134 3.83 -2.80 -3.18
N GLN A 135 4.04 -3.93 -3.84
CA GLN A 135 3.10 -4.50 -4.81
C GLN A 135 1.83 -5.02 -4.11
N GLU A 136 1.98 -5.75 -3.00
CA GLU A 136 0.87 -6.23 -2.17
C GLU A 136 -0.02 -5.06 -1.73
N VAL A 137 0.59 -4.00 -1.16
CA VAL A 137 -0.16 -2.82 -0.70
C VAL A 137 -0.75 -2.01 -1.86
N LEU A 138 -0.06 -1.93 -3.00
CA LEU A 138 -0.58 -1.26 -4.19
C LEU A 138 -1.86 -1.94 -4.70
N TYR A 139 -1.85 -3.26 -4.83
CA TYR A 139 -3.03 -4.01 -5.30
C TYR A 139 -4.15 -3.98 -4.26
N GLY A 140 -3.84 -4.27 -3.00
CA GLY A 140 -4.85 -4.29 -1.95
C GLY A 140 -5.54 -2.95 -1.73
N LEU A 141 -4.80 -1.82 -1.79
CA LEU A 141 -5.43 -0.50 -1.73
C LEU A 141 -6.27 -0.18 -2.96
N ARG A 142 -5.89 -0.65 -4.16
CA ARG A 142 -6.69 -0.44 -5.38
C ARG A 142 -8.00 -1.22 -5.34
N GLU A 143 -7.97 -2.46 -4.88
CA GLU A 143 -9.17 -3.28 -4.69
C GLU A 143 -10.10 -2.67 -3.65
N LEU A 144 -9.57 -2.30 -2.47
CA LEU A 144 -10.34 -1.63 -1.43
C LEU A 144 -11.03 -0.34 -1.93
N LEU A 145 -10.35 0.44 -2.79
CA LEU A 145 -10.95 1.63 -3.37
C LEU A 145 -12.05 1.33 -4.38
N ALA A 146 -11.89 0.26 -5.18
CA ALA A 146 -12.92 -0.19 -6.10
C ALA A 146 -14.19 -0.62 -5.36
N GLU A 147 -14.03 -1.32 -4.22
CA GLU A 147 -15.13 -1.71 -3.35
C GLU A 147 -15.85 -0.48 -2.76
N VAL A 148 -15.09 0.46 -2.18
CA VAL A 148 -15.67 1.67 -1.60
C VAL A 148 -16.40 2.51 -2.66
N ALA A 149 -15.84 2.64 -3.87
CA ALA A 149 -16.50 3.36 -4.96
C ALA A 149 -17.76 2.64 -5.46
N GLY A 150 -17.78 1.30 -5.44
CA GLY A 150 -18.95 0.50 -5.80
C GLY A 150 -20.07 0.48 -4.76
N LEU A 151 -19.78 0.84 -3.50
CA LEU A 151 -20.78 1.02 -2.46
C LEU A 151 -21.50 2.38 -2.53
N GLU A 152 -20.95 3.35 -3.26
CA GLU A 152 -21.55 4.68 -3.45
C GLU A 152 -22.39 4.82 -4.73
N SER A 153 -22.46 3.76 -5.56
CA SER A 153 -23.25 3.71 -6.82
C SER A 153 -24.60 3.03 -6.65
#